data_AF-A0A0R3T4U7-F1
#
_entry.id   AF-A0A0R3T4U7-F1
#
_cell.length_a   1.000
_cell.length_b   1.000
_cell.length_c   1.000
_cell.angle_alpha   90.00
_cell.angle_beta   90.00
_cell.angle_gamma   90.00
#
_symmetry.space_group_name_H-M   'P 1'
#
loop_
_entity.id
_entity.type
_entity.pdbx_description
1 polymer ?
#
loop_
_entity_poly.entity_id
_entity_poly.type
_entity_poly.pdbx_seq_one_letter_code
_entity_poly.pdbx_strand_id
1 'polypeptide(L)'
;ECKRLNIGFHVIFETGTPKPKTGEKRKADCEPPSNGNADRKFAPLINFLKKIGARVVDAHNVIPVWFASDKVEYAARTIRPKLHEKAKELFTDFPPVVPHPHAKQTEPVDWCGVEEFITGRVNETVEAVEKYKGGAKAGFFQLYTFFHARLPTYEKDRNDPTKDSLSNLSPWLHFGKFNI
;
A
#
# COMPACT_ATOMS: atom_id res chain seq x y z
N GLU A 1 12.44 2.35 -12.44
CA GLU A 1 12.98 1.09 -11.87
C GLU A 1 12.68 -0.12 -12.74
N CYS A 2 11.42 -0.35 -13.12
CA CYS A 2 10.98 -1.46 -13.98
C CYS A 2 11.81 -1.61 -15.27
N LYS A 3 12.07 -0.51 -15.99
CA LYS A 3 12.92 -0.48 -17.20
C LYS A 3 14.34 -1.02 -16.95
N ARG A 4 14.94 -0.77 -15.78
CA ARG A 4 16.27 -1.29 -15.41
C ARG A 4 16.25 -2.80 -15.17
N LEU A 5 15.12 -3.32 -14.68
CA LEU A 5 14.92 -4.74 -14.39
C LEU A 5 14.34 -5.52 -15.58
N ASN A 6 14.24 -4.90 -16.76
CA ASN A 6 13.64 -5.53 -17.94
C ASN A 6 12.18 -5.97 -17.73
N ILE A 7 11.48 -5.31 -16.82
CA ILE A 7 10.08 -5.58 -16.47
C ILE A 7 9.21 -4.55 -17.18
N GLY A 8 8.28 -5.03 -18.00
CA GLY A 8 7.30 -4.17 -18.66
C GLY A 8 6.33 -3.52 -17.67
N PHE A 9 6.08 -2.22 -17.85
CA PHE A 9 5.14 -1.47 -17.01
C PHE A 9 4.10 -0.80 -17.89
N HIS A 10 2.83 -1.12 -17.65
CA HIS A 10 1.70 -0.62 -18.42
C HIS A 10 0.74 0.11 -17.48
N VAL A 11 0.31 1.30 -17.89
CA VAL A 11 -0.78 2.04 -17.25
C VAL A 11 -1.98 1.97 -18.18
N ILE A 12 -3.09 1.44 -17.68
CA ILE A 12 -4.32 1.25 -18.46
C ILE A 12 -5.40 2.12 -17.83
N PHE A 13 -6.10 2.90 -18.65
CA PHE A 13 -7.25 3.68 -18.22
C PHE A 13 -8.52 2.97 -18.68
N GLU A 14 -9.42 2.67 -17.77
CA GLU A 14 -10.78 2.30 -18.15
C GLU A 14 -11.57 3.58 -18.45
N THR A 15 -11.92 3.78 -19.73
CA THR A 15 -12.87 4.82 -20.15
C THR A 15 -14.30 4.40 -19.77
N GLY A 16 -14.59 4.35 -18.47
CA GLY A 16 -15.96 4.23 -17.97
C GLY A 16 -16.64 5.59 -17.96
N THR A 17 -17.87 5.69 -18.47
CA THR A 17 -18.70 6.89 -18.31
C THR A 17 -18.82 7.23 -16.82
N PRO A 18 -18.53 8.47 -16.39
CA PRO A 18 -18.64 8.85 -14.99
C PRO A 18 -20.08 8.67 -14.52
N LYS A 19 -20.31 7.78 -13.55
CA LYS A 19 -21.62 7.68 -12.89
C LYS A 19 -21.93 9.03 -12.23
N PRO A 20 -23.16 9.57 -12.37
CA PRO A 20 -23.53 10.84 -11.78
C PRO A 20 -23.33 10.78 -10.27
N LYS A 21 -22.67 11.81 -9.73
CA LYS A 21 -22.44 12.00 -8.29
C LYS A 21 -23.79 12.11 -7.58
N THR A 22 -24.31 11.00 -7.05
CA THR A 22 -25.40 11.05 -6.08
C THR A 22 -24.84 11.66 -4.80
N GLY A 23 -25.48 12.72 -4.31
CA GLY A 23 -25.00 13.61 -3.24
C GLY A 23 -24.99 13.01 -1.84
N GLU A 24 -24.38 11.83 -1.66
CA GLU A 24 -24.07 11.33 -0.33
C GLU A 24 -22.73 11.90 0.13
N LYS A 25 -22.76 12.55 1.30
CA LYS A 25 -21.58 13.06 1.99
C LYS A 25 -20.57 11.90 2.13
N ARG A 26 -19.46 11.97 1.39
CA ARG A 26 -18.31 11.10 1.61
C ARG A 26 -17.78 11.39 3.01
N LYS A 27 -18.07 10.50 3.97
CA LYS A 27 -17.26 10.43 5.18
C LYS A 27 -15.85 10.06 4.73
N ALA A 28 -14.84 10.68 5.32
CA ALA A 28 -13.46 10.32 5.06
C ALA A 28 -13.30 8.81 5.27
N ASP A 29 -12.97 8.09 4.20
CA ASP A 29 -12.80 6.63 4.17
C ASP A 29 -11.53 6.24 4.96
N CYS A 30 -11.61 6.41 6.28
CA CYS A 30 -10.84 5.66 7.27
C CYS A 30 -11.85 4.86 8.10
N GLU A 31 -12.78 4.15 7.44
CA GLU A 31 -13.45 3.04 8.10
C GLU A 31 -12.47 1.86 8.09
N PRO A 32 -11.93 1.42 9.25
CA PRO A 32 -11.26 0.13 9.28
C PRO A 32 -12.26 -0.90 8.74
N PRO A 33 -11.84 -1.88 7.92
CA PRO A 33 -12.75 -2.80 7.28
C PRO A 33 -13.61 -3.48 8.35
N SER A 34 -14.81 -2.95 8.52
CA SER A 34 -15.77 -3.43 9.48
C SER A 34 -16.43 -4.64 8.82
N ASN A 35 -16.16 -5.79 9.43
CA ASN A 35 -16.91 -7.03 9.31
C ASN A 35 -17.20 -7.55 7.89
N GLY A 36 -16.38 -8.52 7.44
CA GLY A 36 -16.84 -9.64 6.61
C GLY A 36 -17.28 -9.34 5.16
N ASN A 37 -17.12 -8.12 4.66
CA ASN A 37 -17.56 -7.74 3.31
C ASN A 37 -16.44 -7.49 2.28
N ALA A 38 -15.17 -7.42 2.69
CA ALA A 38 -14.05 -7.33 1.75
C ALA A 38 -13.98 -8.60 0.87
N ASP A 39 -14.10 -9.78 1.48
CA ASP A 39 -14.04 -11.07 0.78
C ASP A 39 -15.16 -11.25 -0.26
N ARG A 40 -16.35 -10.71 -0.01
CA ARG A 40 -17.48 -10.78 -0.96
C ARG A 40 -17.30 -9.87 -2.18
N LYS A 41 -16.68 -8.71 -2.01
CA LYS A 41 -16.43 -7.76 -3.13
C LYS A 41 -15.39 -8.29 -4.11
N PHE A 42 -14.40 -9.04 -3.63
CA PHE A 42 -13.33 -9.59 -4.48
C PHE A 42 -13.55 -11.04 -4.92
N ALA A 43 -14.56 -11.74 -4.40
CA ALA A 43 -14.88 -13.12 -4.79
C ALA A 43 -15.01 -13.33 -6.32
N PRO A 44 -15.66 -12.45 -7.10
CA PRO A 44 -15.74 -12.60 -8.56
C PRO A 44 -14.37 -12.50 -9.23
N LEU A 45 -13.54 -11.56 -8.77
CA LEU A 45 -12.18 -11.35 -9.28
C LEU A 45 -11.29 -12.54 -8.93
N ILE A 46 -11.32 -13.02 -7.69
CA ILE A 46 -10.56 -14.20 -7.26
C ILE A 46 -10.96 -15.43 -8.07
N ASN A 47 -12.25 -15.62 -8.33
CA ASN A 47 -12.73 -16.72 -9.17
C ASN A 47 -12.26 -16.59 -10.63
N PHE A 48 -12.25 -15.38 -11.18
CA PHE A 48 -11.71 -15.12 -12.51
C PHE A 48 -10.19 -15.41 -12.57
N LEU A 49 -9.43 -14.91 -11.59
CA LEU A 49 -7.99 -15.15 -11.47
C LEU A 49 -7.67 -16.64 -11.37
N LYS A 50 -8.45 -17.41 -10.60
CA LYS A 50 -8.31 -18.87 -10.51
C LYS A 50 -8.53 -19.57 -11.86
N LYS A 51 -9.49 -19.13 -12.68
CA LYS A 51 -9.75 -19.72 -14.01
C LYS A 51 -8.57 -19.54 -14.97
N ILE A 52 -7.86 -18.43 -14.88
CA ILE A 52 -6.68 -18.14 -15.71
C ILE A 52 -5.36 -18.64 -15.09
N GLY A 53 -5.43 -19.38 -13.97
CA GLY A 53 -4.24 -19.91 -13.27
C GLY A 53 -3.41 -18.85 -12.53
N ALA A 54 -3.96 -17.66 -12.29
CA ALA A 54 -3.27 -16.62 -11.53
C ALA A 54 -3.26 -16.93 -10.02
N ARG A 55 -2.20 -16.47 -9.34
CA ARG A 55 -2.00 -16.64 -7.90
C ARG A 55 -2.13 -15.30 -7.19
N VAL A 56 -2.68 -15.33 -5.99
CA VAL A 56 -2.79 -14.17 -5.09
C VAL A 56 -1.68 -14.27 -4.05
N VAL A 57 -0.96 -13.17 -3.84
CA VAL A 57 0.15 -13.06 -2.89
C VAL A 57 -0.10 -11.83 -2.02
N ASP A 58 0.04 -11.98 -0.69
CA ASP A 58 0.04 -10.84 0.24
C ASP A 58 1.46 -10.25 0.24
N ALA A 59 1.58 -9.02 -0.25
CA ALA A 59 2.85 -8.30 -0.33
C ALA A 59 2.92 -7.12 0.63
N HIS A 60 1.91 -6.93 1.49
CA HIS A 60 1.81 -5.79 2.41
C HIS A 60 2.13 -6.20 3.85
N ASN A 61 1.65 -7.37 4.26
CA ASN A 61 1.88 -7.88 5.61
C ASN A 61 3.11 -8.80 5.65
N VAL A 62 3.90 -8.71 6.73
CA VAL A 62 4.98 -9.67 7.03
C VAL A 62 4.43 -11.10 7.14
N ILE A 63 3.28 -11.23 7.79
CA ILE A 63 2.57 -12.51 7.93
C ILE A 63 1.29 -12.39 7.10
N PRO A 64 1.09 -13.23 6.08
CA PRO A 64 -0.09 -13.16 5.24
C PRO A 64 -1.38 -13.19 6.06
N VAL A 65 -2.34 -12.32 5.74
CA VAL A 65 -3.55 -12.13 6.57
C VAL A 65 -4.32 -13.44 6.82
N TRP A 66 -4.43 -14.30 5.80
CA TRP A 66 -5.10 -15.60 5.90
C TRP A 66 -4.29 -16.65 6.66
N PHE A 67 -2.98 -16.44 6.83
CA PHE A 67 -2.11 -17.32 7.60
C PHE A 67 -1.99 -16.85 9.07
N ALA A 68 -2.24 -15.57 9.35
CA ALA A 68 -2.10 -14.98 10.66
C ALA A 68 -3.13 -15.54 11.68
N SER A 69 -4.40 -15.67 11.29
CA SER A 69 -5.45 -16.25 12.12
C SER A 69 -6.63 -16.72 11.26
N ASP A 70 -7.28 -17.81 11.66
CA ASP A 70 -8.48 -18.34 10.99
C ASP A 70 -9.75 -17.50 11.27
N LYS A 71 -9.65 -16.52 12.17
CA LYS A 71 -10.76 -15.66 12.57
C LYS A 71 -10.29 -14.23 12.84
N VAL A 72 -11.25 -13.31 12.80
CA VAL A 72 -11.05 -11.94 13.29
C VAL A 72 -10.76 -11.99 14.78
N GLU A 73 -9.64 -11.40 15.17
CA GLU A 73 -9.20 -11.34 16.57
C GLU A 73 -9.80 -10.11 17.26
N TYR A 74 -10.33 -10.29 18.47
CA TYR A 74 -11.06 -9.22 19.15
C TYR A 74 -10.15 -8.15 19.77
N ALA A 75 -8.88 -8.49 20.04
CA ALA A 75 -7.93 -7.59 20.67
C ALA A 75 -6.50 -7.88 20.25
N ALA A 76 -5.64 -6.86 20.36
CA ALA A 76 -4.22 -7.01 20.07
C ALA A 76 -3.55 -8.11 20.92
N ARG A 77 -4.01 -8.35 22.15
CA ARG A 77 -3.44 -9.39 23.03
C ARG A 77 -3.65 -10.82 22.53
N THR A 78 -4.66 -11.07 21.69
CA THR A 78 -4.95 -12.41 21.17
C THR A 78 -4.26 -12.70 19.85
N ILE A 79 -4.09 -11.69 19.00
CA ILE A 79 -3.37 -11.84 17.73
C ILE A 79 -1.84 -11.82 17.90
N ARG A 80 -1.32 -11.03 18.86
CA ARG A 80 0.14 -10.87 19.05
C ARG A 80 0.89 -12.21 19.23
N PRO A 81 0.48 -13.14 20.11
CA PRO A 81 1.20 -14.40 20.28
C PRO A 81 1.27 -15.22 18.98
N LYS A 82 0.17 -15.29 18.22
CA LYS A 82 0.09 -15.99 16.94
C LYS A 82 1.03 -15.39 15.90
N LEU A 83 1.06 -14.06 15.82
CA LEU A 83 1.97 -13.35 14.93
C LEU A 83 3.43 -13.59 15.34
N HIS A 84 3.77 -13.44 16.61
CA HIS A 84 5.14 -13.66 17.08
C HIS A 84 5.63 -15.09 16.88
N GLU A 85 4.76 -16.09 17.00
CA GLU A 85 5.09 -17.48 16.71
C GLU A 85 5.42 -17.68 15.22
N LYS A 86 4.54 -17.23 14.32
CA LYS A 86 4.70 -17.34 12.87
C LYS A 86 5.82 -16.47 12.31
N ALA A 87 6.10 -15.33 12.95
CA ALA A 87 7.18 -14.42 12.56
C ALA A 87 8.55 -15.10 12.61
N LYS A 88 8.75 -16.11 13.46
CA LYS A 88 10.03 -16.82 13.57
C LYS A 88 10.46 -17.48 12.25
N GLU A 89 9.50 -17.92 11.44
CA GLU A 89 9.76 -18.57 10.15
C GLU A 89 9.70 -17.57 8.99
N LEU A 90 8.80 -16.59 9.06
CA LEU A 90 8.49 -15.69 7.93
C LEU A 90 9.26 -14.37 7.94
N PHE A 91 9.87 -14.00 9.07
CA PHE A 91 10.64 -12.76 9.17
C PHE A 91 12.07 -12.97 8.65
N THR A 92 12.18 -13.10 7.34
CA THR A 92 13.43 -13.31 6.61
C THR A 92 13.71 -12.14 5.66
N ASP A 93 14.96 -11.99 5.23
CA ASP A 93 15.31 -11.02 4.20
C ASP A 93 14.63 -11.34 2.87
N PHE A 94 14.33 -10.28 2.10
CA PHE A 94 13.79 -10.43 0.75
C PHE A 94 14.91 -10.79 -0.24
N PRO A 95 14.70 -11.78 -1.13
CA PRO A 95 15.65 -12.05 -2.19
C PRO A 95 15.73 -10.86 -3.16
N PRO A 96 16.90 -10.57 -3.74
CA PRO A 96 17.04 -9.47 -4.68
C PRO A 96 16.22 -9.73 -5.94
N VAL A 97 15.55 -8.68 -6.45
CA VAL A 97 14.81 -8.76 -7.71
C VAL A 97 15.80 -8.85 -8.86
N VAL A 98 15.76 -9.97 -9.58
CA VAL A 98 16.58 -10.21 -10.77
C VAL A 98 15.92 -9.63 -12.02
N PRO A 99 16.70 -9.16 -13.01
CA PRO A 99 16.15 -8.75 -14.29
C PRO A 99 15.38 -9.88 -14.96
N HIS A 100 14.24 -9.56 -15.54
CA HIS A 100 13.43 -10.57 -16.23
C HIS A 100 14.19 -11.12 -17.45
N PRO A 101 14.23 -12.45 -17.67
CA PRO A 101 15.04 -13.06 -18.72
C PRO A 101 14.57 -12.69 -20.13
N HIS A 102 13.28 -12.42 -20.29
CA HIS A 102 12.70 -11.99 -21.57
C HIS A 102 12.45 -10.49 -21.55
N ALA A 103 13.09 -9.78 -22.49
CA ALA A 103 12.87 -8.36 -22.66
C ALA A 103 11.49 -8.08 -23.25
N LYS A 104 10.65 -7.42 -22.47
CA LYS A 104 9.41 -6.83 -22.97
C LYS A 104 9.64 -5.33 -23.12
N GLN A 105 9.75 -4.90 -24.37
CA GLN A 105 9.65 -3.48 -24.68
C GLN A 105 8.21 -3.06 -24.42
N THR A 106 8.04 -2.07 -23.56
CA THR A 106 6.75 -1.43 -23.32
C THR A 106 6.84 -0.01 -23.82
N GLU A 107 5.76 0.46 -24.44
CA GLU A 107 5.66 1.84 -24.85
C GLU A 107 5.87 2.78 -23.65
N PRO A 108 6.49 3.95 -23.85
CA PRO A 108 6.57 4.97 -22.81
C PRO A 108 5.18 5.32 -22.28
N VAL A 109 5.07 5.42 -20.96
CA VAL A 109 3.83 5.89 -20.32
C VAL A 109 3.65 7.37 -20.64
N ASP A 110 2.51 7.73 -21.19
CA ASP A 110 2.09 9.12 -21.40
C ASP A 110 1.63 9.74 -20.07
N TRP A 111 2.57 10.36 -19.36
CA TRP A 111 2.28 11.02 -18.08
C TRP A 111 1.39 12.24 -18.23
N CYS A 112 1.44 12.94 -19.36
CA CYS A 112 0.54 14.07 -19.63
C CYS A 112 -0.91 13.58 -19.76
N GLY A 113 -1.12 12.51 -20.53
CA GLY A 113 -2.43 11.86 -20.61
C GLY A 113 -2.92 11.30 -19.27
N VAL A 114 -2.03 10.79 -18.40
CA VAL A 114 -2.39 10.41 -17.01
C VAL A 114 -2.91 11.63 -16.24
N GLU A 115 -2.21 12.75 -16.31
CA GLU A 115 -2.57 13.98 -15.59
C GLU A 115 -3.93 14.52 -16.06
N GLU A 116 -4.10 14.66 -17.38
CA GLU A 116 -5.38 15.07 -17.98
C GLU A 116 -6.54 14.13 -17.60
N PHE A 117 -6.28 12.82 -17.51
CA PHE A 117 -7.28 11.87 -17.04
C PHE A 117 -7.65 12.08 -15.57
N ILE A 118 -6.74 12.56 -14.72
CA ILE A 118 -7.02 12.76 -13.30
C ILE A 118 -7.70 14.11 -13.05
N THR A 119 -7.34 15.15 -13.82
CA THR A 119 -7.92 16.50 -13.74
C THR A 119 -9.44 16.44 -13.85
N GLY A 120 -10.13 17.15 -12.95
CA GLY A 120 -11.60 17.17 -12.83
C GLY A 120 -12.24 15.90 -12.22
N ARG A 121 -11.48 14.80 -12.03
CA ARG A 121 -11.97 13.58 -11.35
C ARG A 121 -11.65 13.55 -9.86
N VAL A 122 -10.71 14.39 -9.42
CA VAL A 122 -10.29 14.55 -8.02
C VAL A 122 -10.77 15.88 -7.46
N ASN A 123 -10.73 16.03 -6.12
CA ASN A 123 -11.01 17.32 -5.51
C ASN A 123 -9.77 18.21 -5.58
N GLU A 124 -9.78 19.18 -6.48
CA GLU A 124 -8.66 20.10 -6.72
C GLU A 124 -8.54 21.20 -5.65
N THR A 125 -9.48 21.32 -4.71
CA THR A 125 -9.34 22.25 -3.59
C THR A 125 -8.32 21.78 -2.55
N VAL A 126 -7.91 20.50 -2.61
CA VAL A 126 -6.92 19.93 -1.71
C VAL A 126 -5.59 19.89 -2.43
N GLU A 127 -4.69 20.78 -2.03
CA GLU A 127 -3.36 20.90 -2.64
C GLU A 127 -2.45 19.73 -2.28
N ALA A 128 -1.43 19.51 -3.13
CA ALA A 128 -0.40 18.52 -2.87
C ALA A 128 0.41 18.90 -1.61
N VAL A 129 0.61 17.94 -0.72
CA VAL A 129 1.38 18.17 0.50
C VAL A 129 2.88 18.19 0.17
N GLU A 130 3.49 19.37 0.15
CA GLU A 130 4.91 19.54 -0.18
C GLU A 130 5.87 18.76 0.74
N LYS A 131 5.49 18.61 2.02
CA LYS A 131 6.28 17.90 3.04
C LYS A 131 6.54 16.43 2.69
N TYR A 132 5.64 15.79 1.93
CA TYR A 132 5.70 14.35 1.67
C TYR A 132 5.91 14.07 0.19
N LYS A 133 7.17 13.92 -0.21
CA LYS A 133 7.52 13.54 -1.57
C LYS A 133 7.19 12.06 -1.82
N GLY A 134 6.47 11.78 -2.90
CA GLY A 134 6.14 10.41 -3.31
C GLY A 134 7.36 9.56 -3.72
N GLY A 135 7.15 8.24 -3.78
CA GLY A 135 8.13 7.26 -4.27
C GLY A 135 8.93 6.54 -3.18
N ALA A 136 9.50 5.38 -3.53
CA ALA A 136 10.19 4.49 -2.60
C ALA A 136 11.40 5.16 -1.93
N LYS A 137 12.24 5.87 -2.70
CA LYS A 137 13.44 6.54 -2.21
C LYS A 137 13.15 7.56 -1.10
N ALA A 138 12.08 8.34 -1.26
CA ALA A 138 11.66 9.30 -0.24
C ALA A 138 11.16 8.60 1.04
N GLY A 139 10.45 7.48 0.90
CA GLY A 139 10.02 6.67 2.04
C GLY A 139 11.18 6.08 2.84
N PHE A 140 12.19 5.52 2.16
CA PHE A 140 13.42 5.03 2.82
C PHE A 140 14.20 6.16 3.50
N PHE A 141 14.28 7.34 2.89
CA PHE A 141 14.92 8.49 3.52
C PHE A 141 14.17 8.95 4.79
N GLN A 142 12.84 8.94 4.76
CA GLN A 142 12.01 9.23 5.93
C GLN A 142 12.21 8.19 7.04
N LEU A 143 12.32 6.91 6.69
CA LEU A 143 12.58 5.81 7.62
C LEU A 143 13.95 5.96 8.30
N TYR A 144 15.00 6.22 7.51
CA TYR A 144 16.33 6.51 8.00
C TYR A 144 16.32 7.68 8.98
N THR A 145 15.67 8.79 8.61
CA THR A 145 15.52 9.96 9.47
C THR A 145 14.79 9.62 10.76
N PHE A 146 13.73 8.81 10.70
CA PHE A 146 13.02 8.38 11.91
C PHE A 146 13.94 7.59 12.85
N PHE A 147 14.66 6.59 12.34
CA PHE A 147 15.56 5.76 13.16
C PHE A 147 16.66 6.57 13.84
N HIS A 148 17.26 7.52 13.14
CA HIS A 148 18.40 8.26 13.70
C HIS A 148 18.03 9.50 14.50
N ALA A 149 16.89 10.14 14.22
CA ALA A 149 16.53 11.41 14.86
C ALA A 149 15.36 11.32 15.85
N ARG A 150 14.39 10.42 15.65
CA ARG A 150 13.10 10.44 16.37
C ARG A 150 12.78 9.15 17.13
N LEU A 151 13.30 8.00 16.71
CA LEU A 151 13.11 6.73 17.39
C LEU A 151 13.52 6.76 18.87
N PRO A 152 14.62 7.45 19.27
CA PRO A 152 14.99 7.54 20.69
C PRO A 152 13.94 8.22 21.58
N THR A 153 13.18 9.19 21.05
CA THR A 153 12.13 9.90 21.79
C THR A 153 10.73 9.32 21.58
N TYR A 154 10.57 8.43 20.59
CA TYR A 154 9.27 7.91 20.16
C TYR A 154 8.44 7.31 21.30
N GLU A 155 9.04 6.48 22.15
CA GLU A 155 8.31 5.83 23.25
C GLU A 155 7.66 6.85 24.20
N LYS A 156 8.43 7.89 24.56
CA LYS A 156 8.01 8.94 25.49
C LYS A 156 7.01 9.91 24.86
N ASP A 157 7.25 10.27 23.59
CA ASP A 157 6.64 11.45 22.98
C ASP A 157 5.61 11.12 21.89
N ARG A 158 5.38 9.85 21.53
CA ARG A 158 4.41 9.44 20.47
C ARG A 158 2.97 9.92 20.69
N ASN A 159 2.58 10.22 21.93
CA ASN A 159 1.24 10.66 22.28
C ASN A 159 1.12 12.18 22.40
N ASP A 160 2.22 12.92 22.25
CA ASP A 160 2.25 14.37 22.34
C ASP A 160 2.19 14.99 20.95
N PRO A 161 1.06 15.57 20.53
CA PRO A 161 0.91 16.16 19.20
C PRO A 161 1.76 17.41 18.98
N THR A 162 2.33 17.99 20.05
CA THR A 162 3.22 19.16 19.94
C THR A 162 4.65 18.78 19.56
N LYS A 163 4.99 17.48 19.63
CA LYS A 163 6.34 16.98 19.37
C LYS A 163 6.39 16.20 18.06
N ASP A 164 7.38 16.51 17.22
CA ASP A 164 7.66 15.70 16.03
C ASP A 164 8.47 14.45 16.41
N SER A 165 7.80 13.49 17.07
CA SER A 165 8.42 12.22 17.46
C SER A 165 7.92 11.04 16.64
N LEU A 166 6.86 11.21 15.84
CA LEU A 166 6.30 10.14 15.01
C LEU A 166 7.20 9.78 13.82
N SER A 167 6.97 8.60 13.24
CA SER A 167 7.70 8.17 12.04
C SER A 167 7.33 8.98 10.80
N ASN A 168 6.09 9.45 10.74
CA ASN A 168 5.46 10.08 9.58
C ASN A 168 5.52 9.19 8.32
N LEU A 169 5.61 7.85 8.47
CA LEU A 169 5.75 6.91 7.35
C LEU A 169 4.43 6.48 6.70
N SER A 170 3.28 6.81 7.31
CA SER A 170 1.97 6.37 6.83
C SER A 170 1.67 6.69 5.36
N PRO A 171 2.09 7.82 4.76
CA PRO A 171 1.81 8.07 3.35
C PRO A 171 2.45 7.04 2.42
N TRP A 172 3.69 6.62 2.71
CA TRP A 172 4.40 5.66 1.88
C TRP A 172 3.91 4.23 2.09
N LEU A 173 3.56 3.87 3.33
CA LEU A 173 3.01 2.56 3.67
C LEU A 173 1.61 2.34 3.07
N HIS A 174 0.78 3.39 3.06
CA HIS A 174 -0.56 3.33 2.48
C HIS A 174 -0.52 3.03 0.97
N PHE A 175 0.40 3.66 0.23
CA PHE A 175 0.54 3.45 -1.21
C PHE A 175 1.52 2.34 -1.60
N GLY A 176 1.99 1.52 -0.63
CA GLY A 176 2.93 0.42 -0.88
C GLY A 176 4.23 0.87 -1.54
N LYS A 177 4.75 2.06 -1.19
CA LYS A 177 5.99 2.59 -1.77
C LYS A 177 7.24 1.94 -1.18
N PHE A 178 7.12 1.36 0.01
CA PHE A 178 8.06 0.39 0.56
C PHE A 178 7.29 -0.52 1.54
N ASN A 179 7.84 -1.69 1.85
CA ASN A 179 7.20 -2.71 2.69
C ASN A 179 7.75 -2.67 4.13
N ILE A 180 6.92 -3.14 5.08
CA ILE A 180 7.25 -3.35 6.50
C ILE A 180 7.96 -4.69 6.68
#